data_AF-X1PHY1-F1
#
_entry.id   AF-X1PHY1-F1
#
_cell.length_a   1.000
_cell.length_b   1.000
_cell.length_c   1.000
_cell.angle_alpha   90.00
_cell.angle_beta   90.00
_cell.angle_gamma   90.00
#
_symmetry.space_group_name_H-M   'P 1'
#
loop_
_entity.id
_entity.type
_entity.pdbx_description
1 polymer ?
#
loop_
_entity_poly.entity_id
_entity_poly.type
_entity_poly.pdbx_seq_one_letter_code
_entity_poly.pdbx_strand_id
1 'polypeptide(L)'
;MKTPNYIKALLKPNGKKPSARRVWGIDLEFVWLPFFTATNAMGDTAIPSDALGCPIRLGYAQDGSVKFGKTGRPQTKVARELSEGVRLIRENFTANLMSYASSVIAEHADAYKEQVKLAQEEGRIQA
;
A
#
# COMPACT_ATOMS: atom_id res chain seq x y z
N MET A 1 -17.72 -5.32 -21.28
CA MET A 1 -17.84 -4.52 -20.04
C MET A 1 -16.81 -3.39 -20.06
N LYS A 2 -17.10 -2.18 -19.57
CA LYS A 2 -16.09 -1.11 -19.49
C LYS A 2 -15.25 -1.33 -18.23
N THR A 3 -13.94 -1.49 -18.36
CA THR A 3 -13.02 -1.58 -17.21
C THR A 3 -13.25 -0.39 -16.26
N PRO A 4 -13.43 -0.62 -14.95
CA PRO A 4 -13.60 0.46 -13.99
C PRO A 4 -12.44 1.46 -14.04
N ASN A 5 -12.74 2.75 -13.87
CA ASN A 5 -11.75 3.81 -14.02
C ASN A 5 -10.59 3.69 -13.01
N TYR A 6 -10.84 3.18 -11.80
CA TYR A 6 -9.78 2.97 -10.82
C TYR A 6 -8.77 1.91 -11.28
N ILE A 7 -9.20 0.81 -11.92
CA ILE A 7 -8.31 -0.19 -12.51
C ILE A 7 -7.47 0.43 -13.63
N LYS A 8 -8.07 1.23 -14.51
CA LYS A 8 -7.34 1.93 -15.56
C LYS A 8 -6.26 2.87 -15.02
N ALA A 9 -6.51 3.50 -13.87
CA ALA A 9 -5.54 4.39 -13.23
C ALA A 9 -4.33 3.63 -12.68
N LEU A 10 -4.52 2.41 -12.16
CA LEU A 10 -3.44 1.57 -11.62
C LEU A 10 -2.46 1.05 -12.69
N LEU A 11 -2.90 0.95 -13.95
CA LEU A 11 -2.10 0.41 -15.05
C LEU A 11 -1.28 1.47 -15.80
N LYS A 12 -1.40 2.75 -15.43
CA LYS A 12 -0.68 3.85 -16.09
C LYS A 12 0.66 4.12 -15.41
N PRO A 13 1.75 4.38 -16.18
CA PRO A 13 3.00 4.84 -15.61
C PRO A 13 2.78 6.14 -14.85
N ASN A 14 3.40 6.26 -13.67
CA ASN A 14 3.35 7.49 -12.88
C ASN A 14 4.77 8.01 -12.61
N GLY A 15 4.89 9.34 -12.60
CA GLY A 15 6.19 10.06 -12.58
C GLY A 15 6.96 9.97 -11.26
N LYS A 16 8.24 10.39 -11.34
CA LYS A 16 9.30 10.55 -10.32
C LYS A 16 9.15 9.76 -9.01
N LYS A 17 10.09 8.83 -8.80
CA LYS A 17 10.20 8.03 -7.57
C LYS A 17 10.35 8.94 -6.34
N PRO A 18 9.45 8.84 -5.35
CA PRO A 18 9.59 9.57 -4.10
C PRO A 18 10.82 9.11 -3.31
N SER A 19 11.51 10.04 -2.65
CA SER A 19 12.73 9.80 -1.85
C SER A 19 12.46 9.68 -0.34
N ALA A 20 11.22 9.88 0.13
CA ALA A 20 10.93 9.84 1.56
C ALA A 20 10.76 8.40 2.07
N ARG A 21 10.54 8.27 3.39
CA ARG A 21 10.28 6.97 4.02
C ARG A 21 9.06 6.33 3.35
N ARG A 22 9.20 5.07 2.94
CA ARG A 22 8.12 4.31 2.33
C ARG A 22 7.44 3.39 3.33
N VAL A 23 6.11 3.33 3.27
CA VAL A 23 5.28 2.36 3.99
C VAL A 23 4.52 1.57 2.93
N TRP A 24 4.77 0.27 2.90
CA TRP A 24 4.25 -0.62 1.85
C TRP A 24 4.61 -0.13 0.42
N GLY A 25 5.85 0.33 0.23
CA GLY A 25 6.35 0.81 -1.06
C GLY A 25 5.82 2.17 -1.51
N ILE A 26 4.86 2.75 -0.78
CA ILE A 26 4.26 4.06 -1.03
C ILE A 26 4.88 5.10 -0.10
N ASP A 27 5.06 6.33 -0.58
CA ASP A 27 5.67 7.42 0.18
C ASP A 27 4.80 7.85 1.37
N LEU A 28 5.41 7.95 2.55
CA LEU A 28 4.72 8.36 3.76
C LEU A 28 4.30 9.84 3.72
N GLU A 29 5.20 10.71 3.29
CA GLU A 29 5.08 12.16 3.44
C GLU A 29 4.21 12.78 2.35
N PHE A 30 4.37 12.33 1.11
CA PHE A 30 3.68 12.92 -0.05
C PHE A 30 2.43 12.17 -0.48
N VAL A 31 2.20 10.95 0.02
CA VAL A 31 1.03 10.15 -0.36
C VAL A 31 0.19 9.78 0.86
N TRP A 32 0.75 9.05 1.83
CA TRP A 32 -0.03 8.59 2.98
C TRP A 32 -0.51 9.74 3.87
N LEU A 33 0.36 10.70 4.20
CA LEU A 33 -0.01 11.81 5.07
C LEU A 33 -1.11 12.69 4.47
N PRO A 34 -1.02 13.19 3.22
CA PRO A 34 -2.11 13.94 2.61
C PRO A 34 -3.41 13.13 2.53
N PHE A 35 -3.32 11.84 2.20
CA PHE A 35 -4.48 10.96 2.15
C PHE A 35 -5.17 10.85 3.52
N PHE A 36 -4.44 10.48 4.57
CA PHE A 36 -5.01 10.35 5.91
C PHE A 36 -5.46 11.67 6.52
N THR A 37 -4.78 12.76 6.17
CA THR A 37 -5.23 14.11 6.57
C THR A 37 -6.55 14.45 5.90
N ALA A 38 -6.71 14.13 4.61
CA ALA A 38 -7.96 14.35 3.89
C ALA A 38 -9.10 13.49 4.45
N THR A 39 -8.88 12.20 4.71
CA THR A 39 -9.92 11.33 5.31
C THR A 39 -10.31 11.79 6.72
N ASN A 40 -9.37 12.29 7.51
CA ASN A 40 -9.68 12.92 8.79
C ASN A 40 -10.52 14.18 8.63
N ALA A 41 -10.17 15.05 7.68
CA ALA A 41 -10.91 16.30 7.42
C ALA A 41 -12.35 16.03 6.96
N MET A 42 -12.57 14.93 6.24
CA MET A 42 -13.90 14.49 5.80
C MET A 42 -14.69 13.74 6.89
N GLY A 43 -14.05 13.39 8.02
CA GLY A 43 -14.66 12.60 9.09
C GLY A 43 -14.69 11.09 8.84
N ASP A 44 -14.05 10.61 7.76
CA ASP A 44 -13.97 9.19 7.41
C ASP A 44 -13.02 8.41 8.32
N THR A 45 -12.03 9.11 8.89
CA THR A 45 -11.09 8.56 9.87
C THR A 45 -10.96 9.48 11.08
N ALA A 46 -10.52 8.92 12.20
CA ALA A 46 -10.27 9.65 13.45
C ALA A 46 -8.82 9.47 13.91
N ILE A 47 -7.85 9.62 13.00
CA ILE A 47 -6.43 9.48 13.32
C ILE A 47 -6.02 10.65 14.23
N PRO A 48 -5.37 10.40 15.38
CA PRO A 48 -4.94 11.45 16.28
C PRO A 48 -4.02 12.49 15.61
N SER A 49 -4.20 13.78 15.94
CA SER A 49 -3.40 14.87 15.35
C SER A 49 -1.90 14.73 15.62
N ASP A 50 -1.51 14.13 16.74
CA ASP A 50 -0.11 13.83 17.06
C ASP A 50 0.47 12.71 16.17
N ALA A 51 -0.36 11.79 15.68
CA ALA A 51 0.07 10.77 14.72
C ALA A 51 0.24 11.36 13.31
N LEU A 52 -0.61 12.29 12.92
CA LEU A 52 -0.49 13.02 11.64
C LEU A 52 0.69 14.01 11.66
N GLY A 53 0.85 14.77 12.75
CA GLY A 53 1.90 15.76 12.91
C GLY A 53 3.28 15.18 13.26
N CYS A 54 3.32 14.00 13.89
CA CYS A 54 4.57 13.27 14.20
C CYS A 54 4.46 11.80 13.74
N PRO A 55 4.55 11.58 12.41
CA PRO A 55 4.31 10.26 11.81
C PRO A 55 5.47 9.29 12.00
N ILE A 56 6.65 9.76 12.36
CA ILE A 56 7.84 8.95 12.64
C ILE A 56 8.20 9.14 14.11
N ARG A 57 8.18 8.06 14.87
CA ARG A 57 8.39 8.03 16.33
C ARG A 57 9.58 7.14 16.70
N LEU A 58 10.15 7.38 17.87
CA LEU A 58 11.14 6.46 18.43
C LEU A 58 10.52 5.09 18.74
N GLY A 59 11.28 4.04 18.49
CA GLY A 59 10.97 2.69 18.94
C GLY A 59 11.35 2.55 20.40
N TYR A 60 10.45 2.01 21.22
CA TYR A 60 10.69 1.72 22.62
C TYR A 60 10.62 0.22 22.89
N ALA A 61 11.42 -0.27 23.85
CA ALA A 61 11.36 -1.61 24.40
C ALA A 61 10.25 -1.72 25.46
N GLN A 62 10.01 -2.94 25.94
CA GLN A 62 8.96 -3.19 26.93
C GLN A 62 9.24 -2.49 28.26
N ASP A 63 10.51 -2.25 28.58
CA ASP A 63 10.98 -1.50 29.75
C ASP A 63 10.92 0.03 29.56
N GLY A 64 10.43 0.53 28.42
CA GLY A 64 10.35 1.96 28.11
C GLY A 64 11.66 2.60 27.65
N SER A 65 12.75 1.82 27.48
CA SER A 65 14.01 2.33 26.92
C SER A 65 13.91 2.51 25.40
N VAL A 66 14.69 3.45 24.85
CA VAL A 66 14.78 3.64 23.39
C VAL A 66 15.50 2.44 22.77
N LYS A 67 14.91 1.84 21.74
CA LYS A 67 15.55 0.76 20.97
C LYS A 67 16.63 1.32 20.07
N PHE A 68 17.81 0.72 20.12
CA PHE A 68 18.91 1.03 19.23
C PHE A 68 19.10 -0.06 18.17
N GLY A 69 19.48 0.33 16.96
CA GLY A 69 19.88 -0.58 15.90
C GLY A 69 21.32 -1.06 16.09
N LYS A 70 21.75 -2.01 15.26
CA LYS A 70 23.13 -2.56 15.27
C LYS A 70 24.22 -1.50 15.09
N THR A 71 23.88 -0.35 14.50
CA THR A 71 24.77 0.78 14.26
C THR A 71 24.79 1.80 15.41
N GLY A 72 24.12 1.51 16.54
CA GLY A 72 24.03 2.43 17.68
C GLY A 72 23.13 3.64 17.45
N ARG A 73 22.32 3.65 16.36
CA ARG A 73 21.33 4.70 16.10
C ARG A 73 19.96 4.32 16.68
N PRO A 74 19.18 5.26 17.23
CA PRO A 74 17.81 5.00 17.66
C PRO A 74 16.96 4.46 16.51
N GLN A 75 16.19 3.40 16.78
CA GLN A 75 15.22 2.88 15.82
C GLN A 75 14.03 3.83 15.75
N THR A 76 13.58 4.10 14.53
CA THR A 76 12.38 4.89 14.27
C THR A 76 11.31 4.05 13.59
N LYS A 77 10.08 4.17 14.07
CA LYS A 77 8.89 3.47 13.56
C LYS A 77 7.86 4.49 13.11
N VAL A 78 6.98 4.07 12.22
CA VAL A 78 5.80 4.88 11.86
C VAL A 78 4.83 4.87 13.04
N ALA A 79 4.07 5.96 13.24
CA ALA A 79 3.01 6.01 14.24
C ALA A 79 2.07 4.80 14.08
N ARG A 80 1.60 4.24 15.19
CA ARG A 80 0.87 2.97 15.19
C ARG A 80 -0.42 3.10 14.39
N GLU A 81 -1.12 4.20 14.60
CA GLU A 81 -2.41 4.54 13.99
C GLU A 81 -2.29 4.62 12.46
N LEU A 82 -1.24 5.27 11.97
CA LEU A 82 -0.93 5.29 10.52
C LEU A 82 -0.57 3.90 10.00
N SER A 83 0.22 3.13 10.76
CA SER A 83 0.62 1.77 10.35
C SER A 83 -0.58 0.83 10.24
N GLU A 84 -1.52 0.93 11.18
CA GLU A 84 -2.77 0.18 11.19
C GLU A 84 -3.69 0.61 10.04
N GLY A 85 -3.84 1.91 9.79
CA GLY A 85 -4.59 2.44 8.66
C GLY A 85 -4.04 1.94 7.32
N VAL A 86 -2.71 2.00 7.12
CA VAL A 86 -2.07 1.47 5.90
C VAL A 86 -2.30 -0.03 5.76
N ARG A 87 -2.22 -0.78 6.86
CA ARG A 87 -2.48 -2.23 6.85
C ARG A 87 -3.90 -2.53 6.37
N LEU A 88 -4.91 -1.85 6.92
CA LEU A 88 -6.31 -2.04 6.54
C LEU A 88 -6.54 -1.71 5.07
N ILE A 89 -6.00 -0.58 4.59
CA ILE A 89 -6.12 -0.16 3.19
C ILE A 89 -5.48 -1.20 2.27
N ARG A 90 -4.31 -1.73 2.64
CA ARG A 90 -3.64 -2.79 1.88
C ARG A 90 -4.48 -4.06 1.78
N GLU A 91 -5.06 -4.49 2.90
CA GLU A 91 -5.93 -5.67 2.96
C GLU A 91 -7.15 -5.49 2.03
N ASN A 92 -7.83 -4.34 2.12
CA ASN A 92 -8.96 -3.99 1.26
C ASN A 92 -8.57 -3.85 -0.22
N PHE A 93 -7.44 -3.23 -0.52
CA PHE A 93 -6.93 -3.10 -1.88
C PHE A 93 -6.67 -4.48 -2.50
N THR A 94 -6.03 -5.37 -1.75
CA THR A 94 -5.74 -6.74 -2.20
C THR A 94 -7.03 -7.53 -2.43
N ALA A 95 -8.00 -7.41 -1.51
CA ALA A 95 -9.32 -8.03 -1.66
C ALA A 95 -10.03 -7.55 -2.94
N ASN A 96 -9.96 -6.25 -3.24
CA ASN A 96 -10.56 -5.68 -4.45
C ASN A 96 -9.87 -6.16 -5.74
N LEU A 97 -8.53 -6.30 -5.74
CA LEU A 97 -7.81 -6.87 -6.88
C LEU A 97 -8.20 -8.33 -7.12
N MET A 98 -8.26 -9.12 -6.04
CA MET A 98 -8.68 -10.52 -6.11
C MET A 98 -10.14 -10.66 -6.57
N SER A 99 -11.04 -9.82 -6.04
CA SER A 99 -12.44 -9.80 -6.45
C SER A 99 -12.58 -9.52 -7.95
N TYR A 100 -11.84 -8.52 -8.47
CA TYR A 100 -11.83 -8.26 -9.90
C TYR A 100 -11.31 -9.46 -10.70
N ALA A 101 -10.17 -10.04 -10.32
CA ALA A 101 -9.62 -11.21 -11.00
C ALA A 101 -10.61 -12.40 -11.00
N SER A 102 -11.24 -12.69 -9.85
CA SER A 102 -12.27 -13.73 -9.73
C SER A 102 -13.47 -13.46 -10.62
N SER A 103 -13.93 -12.21 -10.73
CA SER A 103 -15.04 -11.85 -11.65
C SER A 103 -14.69 -12.11 -13.11
N VAL A 104 -13.47 -11.77 -13.53
CA VAL A 104 -13.00 -12.01 -14.90
C VAL A 104 -12.88 -13.52 -15.17
N ILE A 105 -12.37 -14.30 -14.20
CA ILE A 105 -12.31 -15.76 -14.33
C ILE A 105 -13.70 -16.37 -14.49
N ALA A 106 -14.70 -15.87 -13.75
CA ALA A 106 -16.05 -16.39 -13.79
C ALA A 106 -16.80 -15.99 -15.08
N GLU A 107 -16.72 -14.72 -15.49
CA GLU A 107 -17.52 -14.16 -16.58
C GLU A 107 -16.82 -14.24 -17.95
N HIS A 108 -15.49 -14.33 -17.96
CA HIS A 108 -14.64 -14.29 -19.16
C HIS A 108 -13.56 -15.39 -19.13
N ALA A 109 -13.95 -16.60 -18.70
CA ALA A 109 -13.07 -17.73 -18.47
C ALA A 109 -12.14 -18.06 -19.66
N ASP A 110 -12.66 -18.02 -20.89
CA ASP A 110 -11.87 -18.39 -22.08
C ASP A 110 -10.79 -17.37 -22.41
N ALA A 111 -11.11 -16.07 -22.34
CA ALA A 111 -10.13 -15.01 -22.52
C ALA A 111 -9.04 -15.04 -21.44
N TYR A 112 -9.43 -15.34 -20.19
CA TYR A 112 -8.47 -15.51 -19.09
C TYR A 112 -7.55 -16.72 -19.33
N LYS A 113 -8.10 -17.88 -19.75
CA LYS A 113 -7.32 -19.08 -20.06
C LYS A 113 -6.34 -18.85 -21.21
N GLU A 114 -6.76 -18.13 -22.25
CA GLU A 114 -5.89 -17.79 -23.38
C GLU A 114 -4.69 -16.95 -22.92
N GLN A 115 -4.94 -15.91 -22.10
CA GLN A 115 -3.87 -15.09 -21.53
C GLN A 115 -2.91 -15.90 -20.64
N VAL A 116 -3.43 -16.86 -19.86
CA VAL A 116 -2.59 -17.75 -19.05
C VAL A 116 -1.69 -18.62 -19.93
N LYS A 117 -2.21 -19.19 -21.02
CA LYS A 117 -1.41 -20.01 -21.95
C LYS A 117 -0.29 -19.20 -22.59
N LEU A 118 -0.61 -18.04 -23.14
CA LEU A 118 0.37 -17.13 -23.75
C LEU A 118 1.49 -16.77 -22.76
N ALA A 119 1.12 -16.37 -21.54
CA ALA A 119 2.09 -16.02 -20.50
C ALA A 119 2.98 -17.21 -20.09
N GLN A 120 2.44 -18.43 -20.04
CA GLN A 120 3.22 -19.64 -19.72
C GLN A 120 4.20 -20.02 -20.83
N GLU A 121 3.79 -19.89 -22.09
CA GLU A 121 4.65 -20.13 -23.25
C GLU A 121 5.81 -19.12 -23.29
N GLU A 122 5.51 -17.82 -23.16
CA GLU A 122 6.54 -16.78 -23.14
C GLU A 122 7.48 -16.91 -21.92
N GLY A 123 6.93 -17.23 -20.75
CA GLY A 123 7.71 -17.44 -19.52
C GLY A 123 8.71 -18.60 -19.62
N ARG A 124 8.38 -19.66 -20.37
CA ARG A 124 9.30 -20.79 -20.60
C ARG A 124 10.46 -20.46 -21.54
N ILE A 125 10.31 -19.45 -22.40
CA ILE A 125 11.38 -19.02 -23.33
C ILE A 125 12.43 -18.18 -22.59
N GLN A 126 12.07 -17.52 -21.48
CA GLN A 126 12.97 -16.67 -20.70
C GLN A 126 13.67 -17.38 -19.52
N ALA A 127 13.30 -18.63 -19.22
CA ALA A 127 13.85 -19.44 -18.13
C ALA A 127 14.90 -20.45 -18.63
#